data_AF-A0A7X6I9L3-F1
#
_entry.id   AF-A0A7X6I9L3-F1
#
_cell.length_a   1.000
_cell.length_b   1.000
_cell.length_c   1.000
_cell.angle_alpha   90.00
_cell.angle_beta   90.00
_cell.angle_gamma   90.00
#
_symmetry.space_group_name_H-M   'P 1'
#
loop_
_entity.id
_entity.type
_entity.pdbx_description
1 polymer ?
#
loop_
_entity_poly.entity_id
_entity_poly.type
_entity_poly.pdbx_seq_one_letter_code
_entity_poly.pdbx_strand_id
1 'polypeptide(L)'
;MPLNKTLLSNRLKDIFEGNDPAQPGEIVFPPDETEAGKKWAEAYKKYAEGAQAGATTPLPPSLTAAQTALAGALAAGFTAAKGVPPPAAVSGLASAMDLAFVAFWMAPPIAFAAPPPPAPPTMAGVVTVAPPGVLSAALIALFTSGVADKKTAAQQADAIATLLDTWTKTVMVVNTPITPPGPPLPPAPLT
;
A
#
# COMPACT_ATOMS: atom_id res chain seq x y z
N MET A 1 13.26 9.74 4.65
CA MET A 1 12.54 10.82 3.95
C MET A 1 11.34 10.25 3.22
N PRO A 2 10.23 10.99 3.23
CA PRO A 2 9.07 10.47 3.91
C PRO A 2 7.98 10.13 2.90
N LEU A 3 7.23 9.10 3.24
CA LEU A 3 5.87 8.90 2.79
C LEU A 3 5.15 10.26 2.66
N ASN A 4 4.74 10.59 1.44
CA ASN A 4 4.13 11.88 1.12
C ASN A 4 2.61 11.74 1.13
N LYS A 5 1.99 12.02 2.28
CA LYS A 5 0.52 12.00 2.45
C LYS A 5 -0.19 12.83 1.37
N THR A 6 0.35 14.00 1.02
CA THR A 6 -0.28 14.90 0.02
C THR A 6 -0.38 14.24 -1.35
N LEU A 7 0.62 13.45 -1.73
CA LEU A 7 0.56 12.68 -2.98
C LEU A 7 -0.59 11.66 -2.95
N LEU A 8 -0.75 10.93 -1.84
CA LEU A 8 -1.84 9.95 -1.68
C LEU A 8 -3.20 10.64 -1.67
N SER A 9 -3.34 11.73 -0.90
CA SER A 9 -4.55 12.53 -0.77
C SER A 9 -5.01 13.08 -2.12
N ASN A 10 -4.10 13.67 -2.89
CA ASN A 10 -4.42 14.21 -4.23
C ASN A 10 -4.89 13.10 -5.19
N ARG A 11 -4.20 11.95 -5.21
CA ARG A 11 -4.59 10.85 -6.11
C ARG A 11 -5.94 10.23 -5.73
N LEU A 12 -6.21 10.06 -4.44
CA LEU A 12 -7.52 9.59 -3.97
C LEU A 12 -8.62 10.60 -4.30
N LYS A 13 -8.32 11.89 -4.16
CA LYS A 13 -9.22 12.97 -4.55
C LYS A 13 -9.54 12.90 -6.03
N ASP A 14 -8.54 12.76 -6.89
CA ASP A 14 -8.72 12.63 -8.34
C ASP A 14 -9.64 11.45 -8.69
N ILE A 15 -9.46 10.29 -8.03
CA ILE A 15 -10.33 9.13 -8.19
C ILE A 15 -11.78 9.45 -7.80
N PHE A 16 -11.99 10.14 -6.68
CA PHE A 16 -13.33 10.50 -6.19
C PHE A 16 -14.01 11.64 -6.95
N GLU A 17 -13.24 12.49 -7.61
CA GLU A 17 -13.76 13.56 -8.46
C GLU A 17 -13.90 13.13 -9.93
N GLY A 18 -13.40 11.94 -10.29
CA GLY A 18 -13.37 11.46 -11.66
C GLY A 18 -12.33 12.19 -12.51
N ASN A 19 -11.32 12.82 -11.91
CA ASN A 19 -10.24 13.44 -12.67
C ASN A 19 -9.29 12.35 -13.15
N ASP A 20 -9.21 12.14 -14.47
CA ASP A 20 -8.24 11.22 -15.07
C ASP A 20 -7.11 11.99 -15.77
N PRO A 21 -5.83 11.82 -15.37
CA PRO A 21 -4.69 12.44 -16.05
C PRO A 21 -4.58 12.07 -17.53
N ALA A 22 -5.12 10.92 -17.94
CA ALA A 22 -5.14 10.49 -19.34
C ALA A 22 -6.23 11.19 -20.17
N GLN A 23 -7.24 11.80 -19.53
CA GLN A 23 -8.34 12.51 -20.18
C GLN A 23 -8.58 13.88 -19.50
N PRO A 24 -7.67 14.86 -19.69
CA PRO A 24 -7.75 16.14 -18.99
C PRO A 24 -9.04 16.90 -19.34
N GLY A 25 -9.81 17.27 -18.32
CA GLY A 25 -11.04 18.06 -18.47
C GLY A 25 -12.32 17.23 -18.61
N GLU A 26 -12.22 15.90 -18.68
CA GLU A 26 -13.37 15.00 -18.63
C GLU A 26 -13.54 14.38 -17.23
N ILE A 27 -14.78 14.25 -16.77
CA ILE A 27 -15.11 13.56 -15.52
C ILE A 27 -15.32 12.07 -15.84
N VAL A 28 -14.33 11.26 -15.51
CA VAL A 28 -14.27 9.83 -15.77
C VAL A 28 -14.09 9.05 -14.47
N PHE A 29 -15.19 8.57 -13.93
CA PHE A 29 -15.17 7.63 -12.81
C PHE A 29 -14.69 6.25 -13.26
N PRO A 30 -14.08 5.46 -12.36
CA PRO A 30 -13.83 4.05 -12.65
C PRO A 30 -15.13 3.36 -13.09
N PRO A 31 -15.15 2.68 -14.25
CA PRO A 31 -16.39 2.11 -14.81
C PRO A 31 -16.92 0.91 -14.02
N ASP A 32 -16.06 0.24 -13.25
CA ASP A 32 -16.39 -0.93 -12.44
C ASP A 32 -15.47 -1.05 -11.22
N GLU A 33 -15.75 -2.05 -10.38
CA GLU A 33 -15.01 -2.33 -9.14
C GLU A 33 -13.55 -2.74 -9.41
N THR A 34 -13.28 -3.36 -10.56
CA THR A 34 -11.94 -3.79 -10.95
C THR A 34 -11.06 -2.58 -11.27
N GLU A 35 -11.55 -1.66 -12.08
CA GLU A 35 -10.86 -0.41 -12.39
C GLU A 35 -10.73 0.49 -11.15
N ALA A 36 -11.74 0.53 -10.27
CA ALA A 36 -11.64 1.23 -9.00
C ALA A 36 -10.51 0.66 -8.14
N GLY A 37 -10.42 -0.66 -8.01
CA GLY A 37 -9.35 -1.36 -7.29
C GLY A 37 -7.96 -1.06 -7.87
N LYS A 38 -7.82 -1.07 -9.20
CA LYS A 38 -6.57 -0.72 -9.89
C LYS A 38 -6.12 0.71 -9.59
N LYS A 39 -7.00 1.71 -9.79
CA LYS A 39 -6.64 3.12 -9.54
C LYS A 39 -6.25 3.37 -8.08
N TRP A 40 -6.94 2.75 -7.13
CA TRP A 40 -6.57 2.81 -5.71
C TRP A 40 -5.20 2.19 -5.43
N ALA A 41 -4.94 1.00 -5.97
CA ALA A 41 -3.66 0.33 -5.78
C ALA A 41 -2.51 1.10 -6.43
N GLU A 42 -2.72 1.72 -7.58
CA GLU A 42 -1.76 2.62 -8.23
C GLU A 42 -1.46 3.85 -7.37
N ALA A 43 -2.50 4.48 -6.83
CA ALA A 43 -2.34 5.62 -5.92
C ALA A 43 -1.51 5.24 -4.70
N TYR A 44 -1.80 4.09 -4.08
CA TYR A 44 -1.08 3.61 -2.91
C TYR A 44 0.36 3.18 -3.23
N LYS A 45 0.61 2.49 -4.36
CA LYS A 45 1.98 2.19 -4.81
C LYS A 45 2.79 3.47 -4.99
N LYS A 46 2.25 4.49 -5.67
CA LYS A 46 2.96 5.75 -5.89
C LYS A 46 3.30 6.46 -4.58
N TYR A 47 2.45 6.33 -3.58
CA TYR A 47 2.75 6.76 -2.22
C TYR A 47 3.86 5.90 -1.57
N ALA A 48 3.77 4.57 -1.68
CA ALA A 48 4.71 3.61 -1.11
C ALA A 48 6.11 3.62 -1.76
N GLU A 49 6.25 4.10 -3.01
CA GLU A 49 7.55 4.36 -3.67
C GLU A 49 8.44 5.30 -2.83
N GLY A 50 7.82 6.18 -2.02
CA GLY A 50 8.52 7.09 -1.10
C GLY A 50 8.87 6.48 0.27
N ALA A 51 8.54 5.21 0.54
CA ALA A 51 8.90 4.56 1.79
C ALA A 51 10.42 4.40 1.90
N GLN A 52 10.96 4.56 3.12
CA GLN A 52 12.40 4.41 3.37
C GLN A 52 12.63 3.69 4.69
N ALA A 53 13.58 2.76 4.70
CA ALA A 53 14.07 2.09 5.90
C ALA A 53 15.57 2.36 6.05
N GLY A 54 15.92 3.39 6.81
CA GLY A 54 17.28 3.94 6.81
C GLY A 54 17.63 4.51 5.43
N ALA A 55 18.71 4.03 4.82
CA ALA A 55 19.15 4.43 3.47
C ALA A 55 18.60 3.54 2.34
N THR A 56 17.68 2.62 2.65
CA THR A 56 17.11 1.67 1.69
C THR A 56 15.73 2.13 1.19
N THR A 57 15.42 1.79 -0.06
CA THR A 57 14.12 2.06 -0.71
C THR A 57 13.49 0.77 -1.21
N PRO A 58 12.15 0.67 -1.33
CA PRO A 58 11.49 -0.52 -1.85
C PRO A 58 11.96 -0.88 -3.26
N LEU A 59 12.09 -2.17 -3.52
CA LEU A 59 12.40 -2.66 -4.86
C LEU A 59 11.19 -2.50 -5.80
N PRO A 60 11.36 -1.88 -6.98
CA PRO A 60 10.26 -1.68 -7.93
C PRO A 60 9.51 -2.97 -8.35
N PRO A 61 10.18 -4.13 -8.54
CA PRO A 61 9.47 -5.38 -8.80
C PRO A 61 8.56 -5.82 -7.64
N SER A 62 9.02 -5.71 -6.39
CA SER A 62 8.22 -6.05 -5.20
C SER A 62 7.00 -5.15 -5.08
N LEU A 63 7.16 -3.84 -5.26
CA LEU A 63 6.04 -2.89 -5.26
C LEU A 63 5.04 -3.14 -6.38
N THR A 64 5.50 -3.57 -7.55
CA THR A 64 4.62 -3.87 -8.69
C THR A 64 3.80 -5.13 -8.45
N ALA A 65 4.40 -6.18 -7.89
CA ALA A 65 3.67 -7.39 -7.49
C ALA A 65 2.63 -7.09 -6.40
N ALA A 66 3.01 -6.32 -5.38
CA ALA A 66 2.10 -5.91 -4.31
C ALA A 66 0.95 -5.02 -4.81
N GLN A 67 1.21 -4.11 -5.76
CA GLN A 67 0.16 -3.33 -6.43
C GLN A 67 -0.87 -4.23 -7.11
N THR A 68 -0.43 -5.26 -7.85
CA THR A 68 -1.36 -6.20 -8.52
C THR A 68 -2.21 -6.94 -7.50
N ALA A 69 -1.61 -7.42 -6.41
CA ALA A 69 -2.34 -8.11 -5.35
C ALA A 69 -3.36 -7.17 -4.65
N LEU A 70 -2.95 -5.95 -4.32
CA LEU A 70 -3.82 -4.93 -3.72
C LEU A 70 -4.98 -4.58 -4.64
N ALA A 71 -4.74 -4.40 -5.94
CA ALA A 71 -5.79 -4.10 -6.91
C ALA A 71 -6.88 -5.20 -6.94
N GLY A 72 -6.46 -6.47 -6.97
CA GLY A 72 -7.38 -7.60 -6.95
C GLY A 72 -8.17 -7.71 -5.64
N ALA A 73 -7.50 -7.50 -4.50
CA ALA A 73 -8.16 -7.54 -3.19
C ALA A 73 -9.17 -6.40 -2.99
N LEU A 74 -8.82 -5.18 -3.42
CA LEU A 74 -9.74 -4.04 -3.37
C LEU A 74 -10.93 -4.23 -4.30
N ALA A 75 -10.71 -4.72 -5.52
CA ALA A 75 -11.79 -5.04 -6.46
C ALA A 75 -12.78 -6.04 -5.84
N ALA A 76 -12.27 -7.13 -5.25
CA ALA A 76 -13.10 -8.12 -4.55
C ALA A 76 -13.88 -7.49 -3.38
N GLY A 77 -13.24 -6.62 -2.60
CA GLY A 77 -13.88 -5.89 -1.50
C GLY A 77 -15.01 -4.97 -1.97
N PHE A 78 -14.79 -4.20 -3.04
CA PHE A 78 -15.81 -3.34 -3.66
C PHE A 78 -16.97 -4.16 -4.23
N THR A 79 -16.69 -5.25 -4.94
CA THR A 79 -17.72 -6.17 -5.46
C THR A 79 -18.57 -6.74 -4.34
N ALA A 80 -17.94 -7.22 -3.26
CA ALA A 80 -18.66 -7.76 -2.10
C ALA A 80 -19.54 -6.69 -1.42
N ALA A 81 -19.04 -5.46 -1.29
CA ALA A 81 -19.78 -4.36 -0.66
C ALA A 81 -21.03 -3.95 -1.44
N LYS A 82 -20.99 -3.99 -2.78
CA LYS A 82 -22.12 -3.61 -3.65
C LYS A 82 -23.37 -4.49 -3.48
N GLY A 83 -23.17 -5.76 -3.12
CA GLY A 83 -24.26 -6.72 -2.92
C GLY A 83 -24.91 -6.66 -1.54
N VAL A 84 -24.48 -5.76 -0.65
CA VAL A 84 -24.86 -5.75 0.77
C VAL A 84 -25.35 -4.35 1.15
N PRO A 85 -26.43 -4.21 1.95
CA PRO A 85 -26.85 -2.90 2.43
C PRO A 85 -25.94 -2.38 3.57
N PRO A 86 -25.82 -1.05 3.76
CA PRO A 86 -25.26 -0.49 4.99
C PRO A 86 -26.07 -0.93 6.24
N PRO A 87 -25.43 -1.17 7.39
CA PRO A 87 -24.01 -0.93 7.70
C PRO A 87 -23.07 -2.10 7.35
N ALA A 88 -23.61 -3.28 7.02
CA ALA A 88 -22.82 -4.50 6.80
C ALA A 88 -21.82 -4.34 5.64
N ALA A 89 -22.20 -3.61 4.59
CA ALA A 89 -21.29 -3.28 3.49
C ALA A 89 -20.06 -2.49 3.94
N VAL A 90 -20.25 -1.52 4.86
CA VAL A 90 -19.16 -0.67 5.37
C VAL A 90 -18.19 -1.49 6.23
N SER A 91 -18.71 -2.32 7.13
CA SER A 91 -17.87 -3.20 7.95
C SER A 91 -17.13 -4.24 7.11
N GLY A 92 -17.79 -4.81 6.11
CA GLY A 92 -17.19 -5.79 5.20
C GLY A 92 -16.06 -5.16 4.37
N LEU A 93 -16.32 -4.00 3.76
CA LEU A 93 -15.34 -3.28 2.96
C LEU A 93 -14.13 -2.86 3.79
N ALA A 94 -14.35 -2.27 4.97
CA ALA A 94 -13.26 -1.84 5.85
C ALA A 94 -12.37 -3.01 6.30
N SER A 95 -12.96 -4.18 6.56
CA SER A 95 -12.21 -5.39 6.89
C SER A 95 -11.41 -5.91 5.69
N ALA A 96 -12.01 -5.91 4.50
CA ALA A 96 -11.33 -6.29 3.26
C ALA A 96 -10.16 -5.36 2.94
N MET A 97 -10.34 -4.04 3.11
CA MET A 97 -9.29 -3.04 2.88
C MET A 97 -8.13 -3.21 3.87
N ASP A 98 -8.40 -3.40 5.16
CA ASP A 98 -7.36 -3.66 6.17
C ASP A 98 -6.48 -4.84 5.78
N LEU A 99 -7.11 -5.99 5.46
CA LEU A 99 -6.40 -7.18 5.00
C LEU A 99 -5.62 -6.93 3.70
N ALA A 100 -6.19 -6.19 2.76
CA ALA A 100 -5.55 -5.88 1.49
C ALA A 100 -4.29 -5.01 1.68
N PHE A 101 -4.34 -3.98 2.53
CA PHE A 101 -3.18 -3.14 2.82
C PHE A 101 -2.13 -3.87 3.64
N VAL A 102 -2.52 -4.72 4.60
CA VAL A 102 -1.58 -5.62 5.30
C VAL A 102 -0.88 -6.54 4.29
N ALA A 103 -1.64 -7.17 3.41
CA ALA A 103 -1.11 -8.08 2.39
C ALA A 103 -0.18 -7.37 1.39
N PHE A 104 -0.47 -6.11 1.01
CA PHE A 104 0.41 -5.31 0.16
C PHE A 104 1.84 -5.26 0.71
N TRP A 105 2.01 -5.15 2.03
CA TRP A 105 3.33 -5.07 2.65
C TRP A 105 3.94 -6.44 2.98
N MET A 106 3.10 -7.46 3.24
CA MET A 106 3.51 -8.73 3.86
C MET A 106 3.43 -9.96 2.93
N ALA A 107 2.78 -9.89 1.77
CA ALA A 107 2.45 -11.07 0.96
C ALA A 107 2.70 -10.89 -0.55
N PRO A 108 3.90 -11.27 -1.07
CA PRO A 108 5.11 -11.54 -0.30
C PRO A 108 5.66 -10.25 0.35
N PRO A 109 6.52 -10.34 1.38
CA PRO A 109 7.11 -9.16 2.00
C PRO A 109 7.77 -8.21 1.00
N ILE A 110 7.50 -6.91 1.12
CA ILE A 110 8.19 -5.90 0.32
C ILE A 110 9.69 -5.92 0.66
N ALA A 111 10.50 -6.17 -0.36
CA ALA A 111 11.95 -6.13 -0.27
C ALA A 111 12.47 -4.71 -0.57
N PHE A 112 13.57 -4.34 0.09
CA PHE A 112 14.23 -3.06 -0.04
C PHE A 112 15.64 -3.22 -0.64
N ALA A 113 16.03 -2.30 -1.51
CA ALA A 113 17.34 -2.26 -2.15
C ALA A 113 18.45 -2.01 -1.14
N ALA A 114 19.62 -2.64 -1.34
CA ALA A 114 20.81 -2.33 -0.57
C ALA A 114 21.22 -0.86 -0.76
N PRO A 115 21.76 -0.19 0.27
CA PRO A 115 22.19 1.20 0.15
C PRO A 115 23.38 1.30 -0.82
N PRO A 116 23.47 2.39 -1.63
CA PRO A 116 24.58 2.58 -2.54
C PRO A 116 25.91 2.79 -1.77
N PRO A 117 27.07 2.41 -2.34
CA PRO A 117 28.39 2.66 -1.74
C PRO A 117 28.57 4.15 -1.37
N PRO A 118 29.28 4.48 -0.27
CA PRO A 118 30.20 3.65 0.51
C PRO A 118 29.55 2.87 1.66
N ALA A 119 28.21 2.89 1.79
CA ALA A 119 27.54 2.06 2.78
C ALA A 119 27.82 0.57 2.48
N PRO A 120 28.13 -0.27 3.48
CA PRO A 120 28.42 -1.69 3.24
C PRO A 120 27.26 -2.32 2.45
N PRO A 121 27.52 -3.07 1.35
CA PRO A 121 26.49 -3.72 0.52
C PRO A 121 25.80 -4.91 1.23
N THR A 122 25.83 -4.90 2.56
CA THR A 122 25.53 -6.04 3.42
C THR A 122 24.16 -5.92 4.06
N MET A 123 23.25 -5.01 3.68
CA MET A 123 21.90 -5.01 4.25
C MET A 123 20.82 -4.99 3.19
N ALA A 124 19.96 -6.01 3.19
CA ALA A 124 18.68 -6.01 2.49
C ALA A 124 17.55 -5.97 3.53
N GLY A 125 16.60 -5.07 3.32
CA GLY A 125 15.44 -4.89 4.18
C GLY A 125 14.25 -5.70 3.69
N VAL A 126 13.50 -6.32 4.59
CA VAL A 126 12.16 -6.85 4.30
C VAL A 126 11.18 -6.31 5.32
N VAL A 127 9.96 -6.04 4.89
CA VAL A 127 8.88 -5.78 5.84
C VAL A 127 8.58 -7.06 6.63
N THR A 128 8.55 -6.95 7.95
CA THR A 128 8.30 -8.10 8.84
C THR A 128 7.05 -7.97 9.67
N VAL A 129 6.53 -6.75 9.84
CA VAL A 129 5.28 -6.51 10.57
C VAL A 129 4.50 -5.38 9.90
N ALA A 130 3.22 -5.65 9.65
CA ALA A 130 2.19 -4.66 9.36
C ALA A 130 1.02 -4.96 10.32
N PRO A 131 0.67 -4.07 11.27
CA PRO A 131 -0.34 -4.37 12.29
C PRO A 131 -1.74 -4.59 11.66
N PRO A 132 -2.32 -5.80 11.76
CA PRO A 132 -3.67 -6.06 11.25
C PRO A 132 -4.74 -5.51 12.20
N GLY A 133 -5.94 -5.23 11.67
CA GLY A 133 -7.12 -4.82 12.43
C GLY A 133 -7.14 -3.35 12.87
N VAL A 134 -6.03 -2.63 12.73
CA VAL A 134 -5.94 -1.20 13.08
C VAL A 134 -6.69 -0.34 12.06
N LEU A 135 -6.66 -0.70 10.77
CA LEU A 135 -7.36 0.08 9.76
C LEU A 135 -8.87 -0.17 9.79
N SER A 136 -9.33 -1.38 10.12
CA SER A 136 -10.75 -1.73 10.01
C SER A 136 -11.66 -0.81 10.83
N ALA A 137 -11.38 -0.64 12.13
CA ALA A 137 -12.20 0.22 13.00
C ALA A 137 -12.18 1.68 12.55
N ALA A 138 -11.01 2.19 12.15
CA ALA A 138 -10.84 3.56 11.69
C ALA A 138 -11.50 3.82 10.33
N LEU A 139 -11.44 2.86 9.39
CA LEU A 139 -12.13 2.91 8.10
C LEU A 139 -13.65 2.86 8.28
N ILE A 140 -14.17 2.03 9.19
CA ILE A 140 -15.61 2.00 9.52
C ILE A 140 -16.07 3.38 10.01
N ALA A 141 -15.35 3.95 10.97
CA ALA A 141 -15.66 5.28 11.51
C ALA A 141 -15.58 6.36 10.42
N LEU A 142 -14.55 6.31 9.58
CA LEU A 142 -14.35 7.24 8.48
C LEU A 142 -15.51 7.17 7.48
N PHE A 143 -15.84 5.99 6.96
CA PHE A 143 -16.92 5.82 5.99
C PHE A 143 -18.27 6.18 6.57
N THR A 144 -18.54 5.84 7.83
CA THR A 144 -19.79 6.22 8.50
C THR A 144 -19.91 7.74 8.64
N SER A 145 -18.84 8.41 9.09
CA SER A 145 -18.81 9.87 9.21
C SER A 145 -18.86 10.58 7.85
N GLY A 146 -18.28 10.00 6.80
CA GLY A 146 -18.30 10.58 5.46
C GLY A 146 -19.71 10.76 4.92
N VAL A 147 -20.58 9.77 5.17
CA VAL A 147 -22.01 9.81 4.82
C VAL A 147 -22.78 10.75 5.74
N ALA A 148 -22.61 10.63 7.06
CA ALA A 148 -23.35 11.43 8.03
C ALA A 148 -23.06 12.94 7.91
N ASP A 149 -21.79 13.31 7.74
CA ASP A 149 -21.32 14.70 7.70
C ASP A 149 -21.34 15.29 6.29
N LYS A 150 -21.76 14.51 5.27
CA LYS A 150 -21.76 14.91 3.85
C LYS A 150 -20.40 15.47 3.38
N LYS A 151 -19.31 14.78 3.76
CA LYS A 151 -17.94 15.21 3.43
C LYS A 151 -17.73 15.27 1.91
N THR A 152 -17.03 16.28 1.44
CA THR A 152 -16.63 16.40 0.04
C THR A 152 -15.62 15.31 -0.35
N ALA A 153 -15.44 15.06 -1.65
CA ALA A 153 -14.44 14.14 -2.17
C ALA A 153 -13.04 14.43 -1.62
N ALA A 154 -12.62 15.69 -1.62
CA ALA A 154 -11.34 16.12 -1.06
C ALA A 154 -11.21 15.83 0.45
N GLN A 155 -12.28 16.05 1.23
CA GLN A 155 -12.28 15.76 2.67
C GLN A 155 -12.21 14.26 2.95
N GLN A 156 -12.91 13.44 2.17
CA GLN A 156 -12.84 11.98 2.29
C GLN A 156 -11.46 11.46 1.88
N ALA A 157 -10.92 11.91 0.76
CA ALA A 157 -9.59 11.55 0.28
C ALA A 157 -8.50 11.87 1.31
N ASP A 158 -8.54 13.07 1.90
CA ASP A 158 -7.53 13.47 2.88
C ASP A 158 -7.64 12.68 4.19
N ALA A 159 -8.85 12.37 4.64
CA ALA A 159 -9.07 11.53 5.81
C ALA A 159 -8.53 10.11 5.59
N ILE A 160 -8.80 9.52 4.41
CA ILE A 160 -8.32 8.17 4.06
C ILE A 160 -6.80 8.18 3.94
N ALA A 161 -6.23 9.16 3.24
CA ALA A 161 -4.79 9.32 3.12
C ALA A 161 -4.11 9.50 4.47
N THR A 162 -4.71 10.27 5.39
CA THR A 162 -4.19 10.46 6.76
C THR A 162 -4.18 9.14 7.53
N LEU A 163 -5.27 8.37 7.45
CA LEU A 163 -5.38 7.08 8.11
C LEU A 163 -4.35 6.08 7.57
N LEU A 164 -4.29 5.92 6.25
CA LEU A 164 -3.33 5.03 5.60
C LEU A 164 -1.89 5.49 5.87
N ASP A 165 -1.61 6.79 5.88
CA ASP A 165 -0.27 7.30 6.16
C ASP A 165 0.18 7.03 7.60
N THR A 166 -0.71 7.28 8.56
CA THR A 166 -0.47 6.98 9.97
C THR A 166 -0.20 5.49 10.17
N TRP A 167 -1.02 4.63 9.59
CA TRP A 167 -0.83 3.19 9.67
C TRP A 167 0.45 2.71 8.96
N THR A 168 0.72 3.20 7.75
CA THR A 168 1.90 2.78 6.96
C THR A 168 3.21 3.09 7.70
N LYS A 169 3.25 4.20 8.45
CA LYS A 169 4.41 4.56 9.29
C LYS A 169 4.67 3.59 10.45
N THR A 170 3.72 2.71 10.78
CA THR A 170 3.89 1.64 11.78
C THR A 170 4.45 0.35 11.19
N VAL A 171 4.52 0.23 9.86
CA VAL A 171 5.07 -0.94 9.17
C VAL A 171 6.56 -1.05 9.48
N MET A 172 7.01 -2.19 9.98
CA MET A 172 8.39 -2.41 10.42
C MET A 172 9.21 -3.16 9.38
N VAL A 173 10.38 -2.61 9.06
CA VAL A 173 11.38 -3.22 8.17
C VAL A 173 12.55 -3.74 9.00
N VAL A 174 12.89 -5.02 8.82
CA VAL A 174 14.12 -5.59 9.38
C VAL A 174 15.18 -5.59 8.30
N ASN A 175 16.30 -4.92 8.56
CA ASN A 175 17.49 -4.96 7.73
C ASN A 175 18.34 -6.16 8.15
N THR A 176 18.55 -7.10 7.24
CA THR A 176 19.33 -8.32 7.50
C THR A 176 20.69 -8.25 6.85
N PRO A 177 21.77 -8.65 7.55
CA PRO A 177 23.08 -8.82 6.97
C PRO A 177 23.07 -9.81 5.79
N ILE A 178 23.43 -9.38 4.57
CA ILE A 178 23.75 -10.27 3.46
C ILE A 178 25.22 -10.69 3.64
N THR A 179 25.45 -11.86 4.22
CA THR A 179 26.79 -12.47 4.21
C THR A 179 27.19 -12.76 2.77
N PRO A 180 28.36 -12.27 2.27
CA PRO A 180 28.90 -12.71 0.99
C PRO A 180 29.07 -14.23 1.00
N PRO A 181 28.90 -14.94 -0.13
CA PRO A 181 29.34 -16.32 -0.25
C PRO A 181 30.80 -16.40 0.19
N GLY A 182 31.10 -17.24 1.17
CA GLY A 182 32.48 -17.45 1.60
C GLY A 182 33.35 -17.91 0.43
N PRO A 183 34.68 -17.73 0.50
CA PRO A 183 35.58 -18.30 -0.50
C PRO A 183 35.30 -19.81 -0.63
N PRO A 184 35.39 -20.37 -1.85
CA PRO A 184 35.16 -21.79 -2.07
C PRO A 184 36.05 -22.61 -1.13
N LEU A 185 35.46 -23.64 -0.51
CA LEU A 185 36.19 -24.54 0.37
C LEU A 185 37.42 -25.09 -0.38
N PRO A 186 38.61 -25.11 0.24
CA PRO A 186 39.78 -25.71 -0.39
C PRO A 186 39.47 -27.18 -0.74
N PRO A 187 40.03 -27.72 -1.84
CA PRO A 187 39.85 -29.12 -2.21
C PRO A 187 40.20 -30.01 -1.01
N ALA A 188 39.32 -30.95 -0.67
CA ALA A 188 39.60 -31.91 0.39
C ALA A 188 40.86 -32.70 0.03
N PRO A 189 41.80 -32.93 0.97
CA PRO A 189 42.92 -33.81 0.72
C PRO A 189 42.38 -35.21 0.42
N LEU A 190 42.80 -35.78 -0.71
CA LEU A 190 42.57 -37.19 -1.01
C LEU A 190 43.40 -38.01 0.00
N THR A 191 42.74 -38.62 0.97
CA THR A 191 43.29 -39.71 1.79
C THR A 191 43.03 -41.04 1.11
#